data_AF-A0A7C5ZN28-F1
#
_entry.id   AF-A0A7C5ZN28-F1
#
_cell.length_a   1.000
_cell.length_b   1.000
_cell.length_c   1.000
_cell.angle_alpha   90.00
_cell.angle_beta   90.00
_cell.angle_gamma   90.00
#
_symmetry.space_group_name_H-M   'P 1'
#
loop_
_entity.id
_entity.type
_entity.pdbx_description
1 polymer ?
#
loop_
_entity_poly.entity_id
_entity_poly.type
_entity_poly.pdbx_seq_one_letter_code
_entity_poly.pdbx_strand_id
1 'polypeptide(L)'
;MLTVALAGPPNVGKSTIFNRLTGLSQHVGNWTGKTVELTTGECERGGVGIRLVDLPGAYSLSATSAEEEIARDSLVRDRPDVVVVVISAPHLERTLYLFAEVAALGLPMVVALNMVDVARAEGVEVDAGALAAVLGCPVVPLVASTGHGLDRLLDEAIAVASEPALARAGPPVLGEELLALHARLVGVLGEIDTAPYPVDWLALKLLEGDQKLTALVRSRLDTKGLAALDLALGLAEDAPIRIASARYEWIARIVSESQRAPRRSRVSVTARIDRIAASLYVGPLVLLALMGGVFWVVFSLSAPLVDGLDSLLALASDALTALVEPWSPLAASFLTAGVLGGAGTMLSLVPVIACF
;
A
#
# COMPACT_ATOMS: atom_id res chain seq x y z
N MET A 1 -24.98 19.76 -0.83
CA MET A 1 -23.54 19.64 -0.55
C MET A 1 -23.05 18.41 -1.29
N LEU A 2 -22.05 18.55 -2.15
CA LEU A 2 -21.51 17.49 -2.99
C LEU A 2 -20.57 16.59 -2.17
N THR A 3 -20.74 15.27 -2.19
CA THR A 3 -19.85 14.34 -1.47
C THR A 3 -18.83 13.75 -2.42
N VAL A 4 -17.55 14.02 -2.16
CA VAL A 4 -16.41 13.53 -2.96
C VAL A 4 -15.55 12.62 -2.11
N ALA A 5 -15.37 11.37 -2.55
CA ALA A 5 -14.46 10.43 -1.89
C ALA A 5 -13.08 10.45 -2.55
N LEU A 6 -12.02 10.57 -1.75
CA LEU A 6 -10.64 10.40 -2.21
C LEU A 6 -10.23 8.93 -2.03
N ALA A 7 -10.06 8.21 -3.14
CA ALA A 7 -9.55 6.84 -3.16
C ALA A 7 -8.14 6.82 -3.72
N GLY A 8 -7.29 5.91 -3.26
CA GLY A 8 -5.94 5.79 -3.79
C GLY A 8 -5.07 4.84 -2.97
N PRO A 9 -4.01 4.27 -3.56
CA PRO A 9 -3.03 3.52 -2.80
C PRO A 9 -2.33 4.37 -1.72
N PRO A 10 -1.71 3.74 -0.71
CA PRO A 10 -0.81 4.44 0.19
C PRO A 10 0.28 5.20 -0.57
N ASN A 11 0.73 6.33 0.00
CA ASN A 11 1.87 7.12 -0.49
C ASN A 11 1.72 7.75 -1.90
N VAL A 12 0.51 7.87 -2.45
CA VAL A 12 0.26 8.59 -3.72
C VAL A 12 -0.03 10.09 -3.53
N GLY A 13 0.04 10.60 -2.30
CA GLY A 13 -0.23 12.00 -1.96
C GLY A 13 -1.71 12.35 -1.71
N LYS A 14 -2.55 11.33 -1.49
CA LYS A 14 -3.97 11.46 -1.13
C LYS A 14 -4.20 12.40 0.06
N SER A 15 -3.53 12.16 1.19
CA SER A 15 -3.64 13.04 2.38
C SER A 15 -3.10 14.45 2.14
N THR A 16 -2.11 14.61 1.26
CA THR A 16 -1.62 15.95 0.85
C THR A 16 -2.67 16.73 0.07
N ILE A 17 -3.37 16.07 -0.86
CA ILE A 17 -4.50 16.64 -1.60
C ILE A 17 -5.61 17.02 -0.61
N PHE A 18 -6.02 16.07 0.24
CA PHE A 18 -7.05 16.29 1.26
C PHE A 18 -6.74 17.51 2.13
N ASN A 19 -5.53 17.58 2.70
CA ASN A 19 -5.12 18.66 3.59
C ASN A 19 -5.10 20.02 2.90
N ARG A 20 -4.67 20.09 1.64
CA ARG A 20 -4.67 21.35 0.90
C ARG A 20 -6.07 21.84 0.53
N LEU A 21 -6.99 20.93 0.22
CA LEU A 21 -8.35 21.29 -0.15
C LEU A 21 -9.20 21.71 1.04
N THR A 22 -9.01 21.06 2.19
CA THR A 22 -9.85 21.28 3.39
C THR A 22 -9.24 22.25 4.40
N GLY A 23 -7.92 22.44 4.38
CA GLY A 23 -7.23 23.33 5.32
C GLY A 23 -7.50 22.95 6.78
N LEU A 24 -8.07 23.87 7.55
CA LEU A 24 -8.43 23.66 8.96
C LEU A 24 -9.83 23.07 9.17
N SER A 25 -10.64 22.97 8.10
CA SER A 25 -12.03 22.51 8.16
C SER A 25 -12.11 20.99 8.07
N GLN A 26 -11.39 20.32 8.97
CA GLN A 26 -11.29 18.86 9.03
C GLN A 26 -11.91 18.32 10.31
N HIS A 27 -12.54 17.16 10.20
CA HIS A 27 -13.05 16.38 11.31
C HIS A 27 -12.46 14.97 11.24
N VAL A 28 -11.83 14.58 12.35
CA VAL A 28 -11.23 13.25 12.54
C VAL A 28 -12.11 12.46 13.50
N GLY A 29 -12.52 11.27 13.07
CA GLY A 29 -13.26 10.30 13.88
C GLY A 29 -12.76 8.89 13.60
N ASN A 30 -13.59 7.89 13.91
CA ASN A 30 -13.34 6.50 13.56
C ASN A 30 -14.47 5.97 12.68
N TRP A 31 -14.13 5.08 11.76
CA TRP A 31 -15.13 4.34 11.00
C TRP A 31 -16.01 3.49 11.94
N THR A 32 -17.31 3.43 11.67
CA THR A 32 -18.29 2.78 12.55
C THR A 32 -17.89 1.34 12.88
N GLY A 33 -17.63 1.06 14.16
CA GLY A 33 -17.26 -0.28 14.63
C GLY A 33 -15.84 -0.74 14.24
N LYS A 34 -14.96 0.18 13.82
CA LYS A 34 -13.58 -0.12 13.40
C LYS A 34 -12.59 0.81 14.12
N THR A 35 -11.34 0.40 14.20
CA THR A 35 -10.23 1.18 14.79
C THR A 35 -9.49 2.05 13.77
N VAL A 36 -10.00 2.14 12.55
CA VAL A 36 -9.40 2.91 11.46
C VAL A 36 -9.96 4.33 11.50
N GLU A 37 -9.07 5.31 11.35
CA GLU A 37 -9.39 6.73 11.34
C GLU A 37 -10.28 7.09 10.14
N LEU A 38 -11.32 7.89 10.39
CA LEU A 38 -12.15 8.52 9.39
C LEU A 38 -11.83 10.01 9.36
N THR A 39 -11.26 10.48 8.26
CA THR A 39 -10.98 11.90 8.06
C THR A 39 -11.96 12.47 7.04
N THR A 40 -12.74 13.46 7.44
CA THR A 40 -13.66 14.19 6.57
C THR A 40 -13.36 15.68 6.65
N GLY A 41 -13.65 16.42 5.58
CA GLY A 41 -13.47 17.86 5.61
C GLY A 41 -14.36 18.55 4.60
N GLU A 42 -14.45 19.86 4.72
CA GLU A 42 -15.34 20.68 3.91
C GLU A 42 -14.54 21.74 3.17
N CYS A 43 -14.92 21.97 1.91
CA CYS A 43 -14.39 23.07 1.10
C CYS A 43 -15.48 23.60 0.18
N GLU A 44 -15.23 24.74 -0.46
CA GLU A 44 -16.16 25.34 -1.40
C GLU A 44 -15.42 25.72 -2.69
N ARG A 45 -16.06 25.47 -3.84
CA ARG A 45 -15.56 25.90 -5.14
C ARG A 45 -16.72 26.38 -6.00
N GLY A 46 -16.62 27.61 -6.51
CA GLY A 46 -17.64 28.18 -7.41
C GLY A 46 -19.05 28.24 -6.81
N GLY A 47 -19.19 28.45 -5.50
CA GLY A 47 -20.49 28.44 -4.81
C GLY A 47 -21.03 27.05 -4.47
N VAL A 48 -20.31 25.98 -4.80
CA VAL A 48 -20.69 24.60 -4.48
C VAL A 48 -19.93 24.15 -3.24
N GLY A 49 -20.66 23.85 -2.16
CA GLY A 49 -20.10 23.23 -0.96
C GLY A 49 -19.81 21.75 -1.20
N ILE A 50 -18.57 21.34 -0.90
CA ILE A 50 -18.03 20.00 -1.13
C ILE A 50 -17.62 19.39 0.21
N ARG A 51 -18.16 18.20 0.51
CA ARG A 51 -17.71 17.33 1.59
C ARG A 51 -16.72 16.33 1.02
N LEU A 52 -15.46 16.45 1.44
CA LEU A 52 -14.39 15.51 1.11
C LEU A 52 -14.32 14.40 2.18
N VAL A 53 -14.28 13.15 1.71
CA VAL A 53 -14.09 11.96 2.55
C VAL A 53 -12.77 11.31 2.15
N ASP A 54 -11.82 11.24 3.08
CA ASP A 54 -10.56 10.55 2.84
C ASP A 54 -10.74 9.06 3.12
N LEU A 55 -10.69 8.22 2.07
CA LEU A 55 -10.76 6.77 2.27
C LEU A 55 -9.39 6.23 2.71
N PRO A 56 -9.34 5.18 3.54
CA PRO A 56 -8.07 4.52 3.86
C PRO A 56 -7.30 4.13 2.59
N GLY A 57 -5.97 4.24 2.64
CA GLY A 57 -5.13 3.88 1.50
C GLY A 57 -5.23 2.38 1.21
N ALA A 58 -5.62 2.01 -0.01
CA ALA A 58 -5.85 0.63 -0.40
C ALA A 58 -5.19 0.32 -1.76
N TYR A 59 -4.55 -0.84 -1.89
CA TYR A 59 -4.03 -1.30 -3.19
C TYR A 59 -5.10 -2.08 -3.98
N SER A 60 -6.09 -2.64 -3.28
CA SER A 60 -7.23 -3.36 -3.86
C SER A 60 -8.50 -3.19 -3.03
N LEU A 61 -9.64 -3.60 -3.58
CA LEU A 61 -10.94 -3.71 -2.93
C LEU A 61 -11.30 -5.17 -2.64
N SER A 62 -10.30 -6.04 -2.47
CA SER A 62 -10.47 -7.46 -2.12
C SER A 62 -10.79 -7.69 -0.64
N ALA A 63 -10.82 -6.63 0.19
CA ALA A 63 -11.17 -6.63 1.61
C ALA A 63 -10.37 -7.63 2.46
N THR A 64 -9.09 -7.79 2.12
CA THR A 64 -8.14 -8.64 2.84
C THR A 64 -7.61 -7.96 4.11
N SER A 65 -7.60 -6.62 4.12
CA SER A 65 -7.34 -5.79 5.30
C SER A 65 -8.58 -5.02 5.75
N ALA A 66 -8.55 -4.47 6.97
CA ALA A 66 -9.61 -3.63 7.49
C ALA A 66 -9.76 -2.33 6.67
N GLU A 67 -8.66 -1.76 6.21
CA GLU A 67 -8.61 -0.57 5.35
C GLU A 67 -9.28 -0.82 4.00
N GLU A 68 -8.95 -1.95 3.35
CA GLU A 68 -9.57 -2.34 2.08
C GLU A 68 -11.07 -2.60 2.23
N GLU A 69 -11.47 -3.25 3.33
CA GLU A 69 -12.89 -3.48 3.65
C GLU A 69 -13.64 -2.16 3.82
N ILE A 70 -13.07 -1.20 4.54
CA ILE A 70 -13.66 0.12 4.77
C ILE A 70 -13.75 0.92 3.47
N ALA A 71 -12.67 0.96 2.67
CA ALA A 71 -12.66 1.67 1.41
C ALA A 71 -13.75 1.11 0.46
N ARG A 72 -13.85 -0.21 0.35
CA ARG A 72 -14.88 -0.90 -0.44
C ARG A 72 -16.29 -0.61 0.08
N ASP A 73 -16.53 -0.80 1.36
CA ASP A 73 -17.85 -0.64 1.95
C ASP A 73 -18.31 0.82 1.87
N SER A 74 -17.43 1.81 2.04
CA SER A 74 -17.80 3.22 1.86
C SER A 74 -18.18 3.53 0.41
N LEU A 75 -17.41 3.06 -0.58
CA LEU A 75 -17.73 3.27 -1.99
C LEU A 75 -19.06 2.60 -2.41
N VAL A 76 -19.35 1.42 -1.87
CA VAL A 76 -20.57 0.67 -2.20
C VAL A 76 -21.80 1.19 -1.45
N ARG A 77 -21.67 1.45 -0.15
CA ARG A 77 -22.81 1.76 0.74
C ARG A 77 -23.13 3.25 0.72
N ASP A 78 -22.11 4.09 0.87
CA ASP A 78 -22.30 5.54 0.97
C ASP A 78 -22.50 6.17 -0.42
N ARG A 79 -22.04 5.50 -1.48
CA ARG A 79 -22.15 5.88 -2.90
C ARG A 79 -21.91 7.39 -3.10
N PRO A 80 -20.65 7.86 -2.94
CA PRO A 80 -20.33 9.27 -3.12
C PRO A 80 -20.74 9.76 -4.51
N ASP A 81 -21.07 11.05 -4.61
CA ASP A 81 -21.47 11.67 -5.88
C ASP A 81 -20.35 11.57 -6.92
N VAL A 82 -19.09 11.69 -6.47
CA VAL A 82 -17.89 11.48 -7.29
C VAL A 82 -16.78 10.81 -6.48
N VAL A 83 -16.05 9.90 -7.12
CA VAL A 83 -14.80 9.34 -6.59
C VAL A 83 -13.61 9.98 -7.31
N VAL A 84 -12.75 10.65 -6.55
CA VAL A 84 -11.44 11.06 -7.05
C VAL A 84 -10.45 9.94 -6.77
N VAL A 85 -10.00 9.27 -7.82
CA VAL A 85 -8.95 8.25 -7.71
C VAL A 85 -7.59 8.91 -7.89
N VAL A 86 -6.82 8.95 -6.81
CA VAL A 86 -5.46 9.48 -6.79
C VAL A 86 -4.49 8.40 -7.24
N ILE A 87 -3.82 8.65 -8.36
CA ILE A 87 -2.79 7.78 -8.93
C ILE A 87 -1.46 8.52 -8.99
N SER A 88 -0.35 7.77 -9.03
CA SER A 88 1.00 8.34 -9.02
C SER A 88 1.62 8.25 -10.40
N ALA A 89 1.99 9.39 -11.00
CA ALA A 89 2.63 9.45 -12.30
C ALA A 89 3.91 8.59 -12.44
N PRO A 90 4.85 8.56 -11.47
CA PRO A 90 6.03 7.69 -11.56
C PRO A 90 5.70 6.18 -11.40
N HIS A 91 4.54 5.83 -10.86
CA HIS A 91 4.14 4.45 -10.58
C HIS A 91 2.78 4.10 -11.20
N LEU A 92 2.54 4.59 -12.42
CA LEU A 92 1.25 4.57 -13.08
C LEU A 92 0.62 3.17 -13.10
N GLU A 93 1.33 2.17 -13.63
CA GLU A 93 0.89 0.77 -13.74
C GLU A 93 0.38 0.21 -12.40
N ARG A 94 1.18 0.33 -11.33
CA ARG A 94 0.82 -0.17 -10.01
C ARG A 94 -0.42 0.52 -9.44
N THR A 95 -0.55 1.83 -9.66
CA THR A 95 -1.66 2.61 -9.09
C THR A 95 -2.98 2.47 -9.86
N LEU A 96 -2.92 2.11 -11.15
CA LEU A 96 -4.10 1.87 -11.98
C LEU A 96 -4.86 0.59 -11.61
N TYR A 97 -4.27 -0.32 -10.83
CA TYR A 97 -4.97 -1.52 -10.36
C TYR A 97 -6.18 -1.18 -9.50
N LEU A 98 -6.02 -0.29 -8.50
CA LEU A 98 -7.14 0.18 -7.69
C LEU A 98 -8.19 0.90 -8.57
N PHE A 99 -7.75 1.71 -9.54
CA PHE A 99 -8.66 2.38 -10.46
C PHE A 99 -9.56 1.38 -11.18
N ALA A 100 -9.02 0.26 -11.68
CA ALA A 100 -9.78 -0.78 -12.36
C ALA A 100 -10.92 -1.34 -11.49
N GLU A 101 -10.67 -1.52 -10.19
CA GLU A 101 -11.66 -2.05 -9.26
C GLU A 101 -12.73 -1.04 -8.87
N VAL A 102 -12.35 0.23 -8.72
CA VAL A 102 -13.31 1.32 -8.49
C VAL A 102 -14.17 1.54 -9.73
N ALA A 103 -13.60 1.47 -10.93
CA ALA A 103 -14.33 1.58 -12.19
C ALA A 103 -15.41 0.50 -12.34
N ALA A 104 -15.15 -0.71 -11.85
CA ALA A 104 -16.13 -1.81 -11.85
C ALA A 104 -17.37 -1.54 -10.98
N LEU A 105 -17.33 -0.55 -10.07
CA LEU A 105 -18.50 -0.14 -9.28
C LEU A 105 -19.46 0.77 -10.07
N GLY A 106 -19.04 1.26 -11.24
CA GLY A 106 -19.85 2.16 -12.09
C GLY A 106 -20.11 3.52 -11.45
N LEU A 107 -19.25 3.96 -10.54
CA LEU A 107 -19.33 5.27 -9.90
C LEU A 107 -18.83 6.38 -10.84
N PRO A 108 -19.29 7.63 -10.68
CA PRO A 108 -18.73 8.77 -11.40
C PRO A 108 -17.32 9.06 -10.88
N MET A 109 -16.35 9.22 -11.79
CA MET A 109 -14.93 9.25 -11.41
C MET A 109 -14.16 10.40 -12.04
N VAL A 110 -13.19 10.90 -11.28
CA VAL A 110 -12.12 11.79 -11.77
C VAL A 110 -10.79 11.22 -11.31
N VAL A 111 -9.78 11.27 -12.17
CA VAL A 111 -8.43 10.81 -11.83
C VAL A 111 -7.56 12.00 -11.45
N ALA A 112 -6.98 11.94 -10.27
CA ALA A 112 -5.95 12.85 -9.80
C ALA A 112 -4.57 12.22 -10.10
N LEU A 113 -3.96 12.57 -11.24
CA LEU A 113 -2.63 12.12 -11.64
C LEU A 113 -1.57 12.95 -10.91
N ASN A 114 -1.17 12.50 -9.72
CA ASN A 114 -0.27 13.23 -8.84
C ASN A 114 1.22 12.93 -9.10
N MET A 115 2.09 13.78 -8.58
CA MET A 115 3.56 13.65 -8.69
C MET A 115 4.10 13.76 -10.13
N VAL A 116 3.47 14.59 -10.96
CA VAL A 116 3.91 14.79 -12.36
C VAL A 116 5.30 15.45 -12.46
N ASP A 117 5.69 16.22 -11.45
CA ASP A 117 7.02 16.80 -11.28
C ASP A 117 8.09 15.72 -11.02
N VAL A 118 7.79 14.77 -10.13
CA VAL A 118 8.65 13.63 -9.82
C VAL A 118 8.82 12.75 -11.06
N ALA A 119 7.73 12.42 -11.76
CA ALA A 119 7.80 11.66 -13.00
C ALA A 119 8.71 12.33 -14.05
N ARG A 120 8.55 13.64 -14.27
CA ARG A 120 9.40 14.40 -15.19
C ARG A 120 10.87 14.41 -14.77
N ALA A 121 11.16 14.51 -13.47
CA ALA A 121 12.52 14.45 -12.96
C ALA A 121 13.18 13.08 -13.20
N GLU A 122 12.38 12.00 -13.19
CA GLU A 122 12.79 10.64 -13.56
C GLU A 122 12.81 10.39 -15.07
N GLY A 123 12.48 11.41 -15.86
CA GLY A 123 12.40 11.35 -17.31
C GLY A 123 11.13 10.71 -17.83
N VAL A 124 10.15 10.40 -16.99
CA VAL A 124 8.87 9.82 -17.39
C VAL A 124 7.86 10.94 -17.70
N GLU A 125 7.27 10.91 -18.88
CA GLU A 125 6.13 11.78 -19.23
C GLU A 125 4.85 10.96 -19.34
N VAL A 126 3.81 11.40 -18.64
CA VAL A 126 2.46 10.83 -18.74
C VAL A 126 1.56 11.85 -19.43
N ASP A 127 0.99 11.46 -20.56
CA ASP A 127 0.02 12.26 -21.31
C ASP A 127 -1.36 12.10 -20.66
N ALA A 128 -1.75 13.11 -19.88
CA ALA A 128 -3.03 13.12 -19.18
C ALA A 128 -4.24 13.10 -20.14
N GLY A 129 -4.11 13.66 -21.34
CA GLY A 129 -5.18 13.66 -22.34
C GLY A 129 -5.37 12.28 -22.95
N ALA A 130 -4.27 11.62 -23.32
CA ALA A 130 -4.31 10.22 -23.76
C ALA A 130 -4.83 9.30 -22.66
N LEU A 131 -4.37 9.48 -21.41
CA LEU A 131 -4.86 8.71 -20.27
C LEU A 131 -6.37 8.90 -20.07
N ALA A 132 -6.88 10.13 -20.15
CA ALA A 132 -8.32 10.41 -20.01
C ALA A 132 -9.14 9.72 -21.11
N ALA A 133 -8.66 9.77 -22.36
CA ALA A 133 -9.34 9.13 -23.49
C ALA A 133 -9.46 7.61 -23.32
N VAL A 134 -8.39 6.94 -22.86
CA VAL A 134 -8.38 5.48 -22.68
C VAL A 134 -9.15 5.06 -21.42
N LEU A 135 -9.05 5.83 -20.33
CA LEU A 135 -9.78 5.52 -19.09
C LEU A 135 -11.28 5.84 -19.18
N GLY A 136 -11.69 6.76 -20.07
CA GLY A 136 -13.09 7.18 -20.20
C GLY A 136 -13.57 8.09 -19.08
N CYS A 137 -12.67 8.79 -18.39
CA CYS A 137 -12.99 9.77 -17.36
C CYS A 137 -11.94 10.90 -17.31
N PRO A 138 -12.26 12.08 -16.75
CA PRO A 138 -11.33 13.19 -16.67
C PRO A 138 -10.06 12.84 -15.86
N VAL A 139 -8.91 13.22 -16.39
CA VAL A 139 -7.61 13.07 -15.72
C VAL A 139 -6.99 14.45 -15.51
N VAL A 140 -6.75 14.80 -14.25
CA VAL A 140 -6.16 16.08 -13.86
C VAL A 140 -4.72 15.85 -13.38
N PRO A 141 -3.70 16.40 -14.07
CA PRO A 141 -2.31 16.33 -13.61
C PRO A 141 -2.09 17.28 -12.42
N LEU A 142 -1.44 16.78 -11.36
CA LEU A 142 -1.27 17.47 -10.09
C LEU A 142 0.18 17.42 -9.58
N VAL A 143 0.53 18.47 -8.82
CA VAL A 143 1.63 18.46 -7.87
C VAL A 143 1.06 18.83 -6.51
N ALA A 144 0.57 17.82 -5.77
CA ALA A 144 -0.12 18.04 -4.49
C ALA A 144 0.73 18.80 -3.48
N SER A 145 2.05 18.64 -3.51
CA SER A 145 2.97 19.36 -2.61
C SER A 145 3.00 20.87 -2.85
N THR A 146 2.63 21.37 -4.03
CA THR A 146 2.58 22.81 -4.38
C THR A 146 1.15 23.33 -4.53
N GLY A 147 0.16 22.43 -4.59
CA GLY A 147 -1.25 22.78 -4.85
C GLY A 147 -1.59 22.93 -6.33
N HIS A 148 -0.62 22.69 -7.23
CA HIS A 148 -0.85 22.79 -8.66
C HIS A 148 -1.93 21.81 -9.13
N GLY A 149 -2.96 22.33 -9.79
CA GLY A 149 -4.06 21.60 -10.41
C GLY A 149 -5.24 21.22 -9.48
N LEU A 150 -5.16 21.53 -8.18
CA LEU A 150 -6.23 21.22 -7.21
C LEU A 150 -7.56 21.92 -7.53
N ASP A 151 -7.50 23.19 -7.93
CA ASP A 151 -8.67 23.95 -8.37
C ASP A 151 -9.38 23.28 -9.54
N ARG A 152 -8.62 22.87 -10.56
CA ARG A 152 -9.15 22.15 -11.72
C ARG A 152 -9.72 20.79 -11.32
N LEU A 153 -9.10 20.09 -10.37
CA LEU A 153 -9.63 18.82 -9.86
C LEU A 153 -11.03 18.98 -9.26
N LEU A 154 -11.26 20.05 -8.48
CA LEU A 154 -12.59 20.35 -7.94
C LEU A 154 -13.58 20.74 -9.03
N ASP A 155 -13.15 21.56 -10.01
CA ASP A 155 -13.99 21.96 -11.14
C ASP A 155 -14.47 20.74 -11.95
N GLU A 156 -13.57 19.79 -12.24
CA GLU A 156 -13.91 18.52 -12.92
C GLU A 156 -14.81 17.63 -12.04
N ALA A 157 -14.57 17.56 -10.74
CA ALA A 157 -15.44 16.80 -9.83
C ALA A 157 -16.87 17.37 -9.81
N ILE A 158 -17.04 18.69 -9.79
CA ILE A 158 -18.37 19.33 -9.86
C ILE A 158 -19.03 19.05 -11.22
N ALA A 159 -18.27 19.11 -12.32
CA ALA A 159 -18.79 18.81 -13.65
C ALA A 159 -19.26 17.36 -13.77
N VAL A 160 -18.45 16.40 -13.30
CA VAL A 160 -18.80 14.97 -13.31
C VAL A 160 -20.01 14.67 -12.42
N ALA A 161 -20.13 15.33 -11.27
CA ALA A 161 -21.31 15.19 -10.42
C ALA A 161 -22.59 15.67 -11.11
N SER A 162 -22.49 16.72 -11.92
CA SER A 162 -23.62 17.32 -12.63
C SER A 162 -24.05 16.48 -13.84
N GLU A 163 -23.10 15.84 -14.53
CA GLU A 163 -23.36 14.94 -15.67
C GLU A 163 -22.67 13.57 -15.51
N PRO A 164 -23.14 12.71 -14.59
CA PRO A 164 -22.47 11.45 -14.25
C PRO A 164 -22.32 10.46 -15.41
N ALA A 165 -23.19 10.57 -16.42
CA ALA A 165 -23.17 9.67 -17.58
C ALA A 165 -21.94 9.87 -18.48
N LEU A 166 -21.28 11.04 -18.41
CA LEU A 166 -20.15 11.38 -19.27
C LEU A 166 -18.79 10.93 -18.72
N ALA A 167 -18.72 10.44 -17.48
CA ALA A 167 -17.46 10.11 -16.80
C ALA A 167 -17.54 8.78 -16.04
N ARG A 168 -18.09 7.76 -16.69
CA ARG A 168 -18.00 6.38 -16.22
C ARG A 168 -16.81 5.72 -16.88
N ALA A 169 -15.79 5.45 -16.09
CA ALA A 169 -14.61 4.74 -16.54
C ALA A 169 -14.99 3.38 -17.15
N GLY A 170 -14.36 3.01 -18.27
CA GLY A 170 -14.53 1.69 -18.86
C GLY A 170 -13.84 0.63 -17.99
N PRO A 171 -14.54 -0.38 -17.46
CA PRO A 171 -13.87 -1.44 -16.71
C PRO A 171 -12.98 -2.30 -17.64
N PRO A 172 -12.05 -3.08 -17.08
CA PRO A 172 -11.29 -4.07 -17.84
C PRO A 172 -12.22 -4.98 -18.66
N VAL A 173 -11.85 -5.21 -19.92
CA VAL A 173 -12.59 -6.12 -20.80
C VAL A 173 -12.30 -7.56 -20.39
N LEU A 174 -13.33 -8.29 -19.99
CA LEU A 174 -13.25 -9.71 -19.68
C LEU A 174 -13.43 -10.54 -20.96
N GLY A 175 -12.77 -11.70 -21.04
CA GLY A 175 -12.96 -12.65 -22.15
C GLY A 175 -14.37 -13.27 -22.17
N GLU A 176 -14.81 -13.75 -23.33
CA GLU A 176 -16.18 -14.26 -23.55
C GLU A 176 -16.60 -15.34 -22.54
N GLU A 177 -15.71 -16.26 -22.19
CA GLU A 177 -15.99 -17.30 -21.19
C GLU A 177 -16.23 -16.72 -19.79
N LEU A 178 -15.44 -15.73 -19.37
CA LEU A 178 -15.64 -15.05 -18.09
C LEU A 178 -16.93 -14.24 -18.09
N LEU A 179 -17.29 -13.61 -19.21
CA LEU A 179 -18.57 -12.93 -19.38
C LEU A 179 -19.75 -13.91 -19.29
N ALA A 180 -19.62 -15.12 -19.83
CA ALA A 180 -20.65 -16.14 -19.73
C ALA A 180 -20.81 -16.64 -18.27
N LEU A 181 -19.71 -16.82 -17.54
CA LEU A 181 -19.75 -17.17 -16.11
C LEU A 181 -20.32 -16.03 -15.26
N HIS A 182 -19.93 -14.79 -15.55
CA HIS A 182 -20.46 -13.59 -14.91
C HIS A 182 -21.97 -13.48 -15.11
N ALA A 183 -22.46 -13.62 -16.35
CA ALA A 183 -23.88 -13.58 -16.67
C ALA A 183 -24.69 -14.68 -15.95
N ARG A 184 -24.10 -15.88 -15.79
CA ARG A 184 -24.72 -16.95 -14.99
C ARG A 184 -24.89 -16.55 -13.53
N LEU A 185 -23.85 -15.97 -12.92
CA LEU A 185 -23.91 -15.50 -11.54
C LEU A 185 -24.89 -14.34 -11.38
N VAL A 186 -24.94 -13.40 -12.32
CA VAL A 186 -25.97 -12.34 -12.36
C VAL A 186 -27.38 -12.95 -12.35
N GLY A 187 -27.62 -14.03 -13.10
CA GLY A 187 -28.88 -14.76 -13.09
C GLY A 187 -29.24 -15.35 -11.72
N VAL A 188 -28.27 -15.94 -11.02
CA VAL A 188 -28.47 -16.47 -9.65
C VAL A 188 -28.74 -15.34 -8.66
N LEU A 189 -27.98 -14.25 -8.75
CA LEU A 189 -28.11 -13.10 -7.87
C LEU A 189 -29.40 -12.30 -8.08
N GLY A 190 -30.00 -12.39 -9.27
CA GLY A 190 -31.30 -11.75 -9.57
C GLY A 190 -32.48 -12.33 -8.79
N GLU A 191 -32.32 -13.50 -8.15
CA GLU A 191 -33.35 -14.12 -7.31
C GLU A 191 -33.35 -13.58 -5.87
N ILE A 192 -32.38 -12.74 -5.48
CA ILE A 192 -32.22 -12.22 -4.11
C ILE A 192 -32.09 -10.70 -4.06
N ASP A 193 -32.35 -10.12 -2.88
CA ASP A 193 -31.95 -8.75 -2.62
C ASP A 193 -30.43 -8.68 -2.41
N THR A 194 -29.75 -8.02 -3.34
CA THR A 194 -28.30 -7.81 -3.33
C THR A 194 -27.88 -6.49 -2.70
N ALA A 195 -28.84 -5.64 -2.33
CA ALA A 195 -28.54 -4.34 -1.73
C ALA A 195 -27.62 -4.50 -0.50
N PRO A 196 -26.64 -3.60 -0.34
CA PRO A 196 -26.34 -2.41 -1.16
C PRO A 196 -25.42 -2.66 -2.38
N TYR A 197 -25.05 -3.91 -2.65
CA TYR A 197 -24.07 -4.26 -3.69
C TYR A 197 -24.71 -4.26 -5.09
N PRO A 198 -24.11 -3.59 -6.09
CA PRO A 198 -24.53 -3.76 -7.48
C PRO A 198 -24.38 -5.23 -7.92
N VAL A 199 -25.41 -5.78 -8.57
CA VAL A 199 -25.45 -7.20 -8.97
C VAL A 199 -24.25 -7.58 -9.83
N ASP A 200 -23.93 -6.77 -10.85
CA ASP A 200 -22.79 -7.03 -11.75
C ASP A 200 -21.45 -7.05 -11.00
N TRP A 201 -21.26 -6.12 -10.07
CA TRP A 201 -20.03 -6.03 -9.28
C TRP A 201 -19.95 -7.20 -8.29
N LEU A 202 -21.07 -7.58 -7.67
CA LEU A 202 -21.12 -8.72 -6.75
C LEU A 202 -20.80 -10.03 -7.49
N ALA A 203 -21.36 -10.24 -8.69
CA ALA A 203 -21.03 -11.38 -9.53
C ALA A 203 -19.53 -11.43 -9.87
N LEU A 204 -18.93 -10.30 -10.22
CA LEU A 204 -17.49 -10.21 -10.47
C LEU A 204 -16.68 -10.57 -9.22
N LYS A 205 -17.05 -10.07 -8.03
CA LYS A 205 -16.36 -10.39 -6.78
C LYS A 205 -16.48 -11.85 -6.35
N LEU A 206 -17.60 -12.51 -6.67
CA LEU A 206 -17.75 -13.95 -6.48
C LEU A 206 -16.79 -14.74 -7.39
N LEU A 207 -16.63 -14.33 -8.66
CA LEU A 207 -15.63 -14.94 -9.56
C LEU A 207 -14.19 -14.69 -9.13
N GLU A 208 -13.92 -13.57 -8.46
CA GLU A 208 -12.61 -13.28 -7.86
C GLU A 208 -12.32 -14.10 -6.61
N GLY A 209 -13.32 -14.81 -6.08
CA GLY A 209 -13.17 -15.65 -4.90
C GLY A 209 -13.30 -14.90 -3.56
N ASP A 210 -14.03 -13.78 -3.51
CA ASP A 210 -14.30 -13.08 -2.24
C ASP A 210 -15.13 -13.97 -1.30
N GLN A 211 -14.47 -14.54 -0.29
CA GLN A 211 -15.08 -15.49 0.65
C GLN A 211 -16.16 -14.84 1.52
N LYS A 212 -15.99 -13.56 1.90
CA LYS A 212 -16.95 -12.86 2.77
C LYS A 212 -18.25 -12.60 2.00
N LEU A 213 -18.14 -12.13 0.77
CA LEU A 213 -19.30 -11.91 -0.11
C LEU A 213 -19.95 -13.23 -0.53
N THR A 214 -19.16 -14.27 -0.77
CA THR A 214 -19.68 -15.62 -1.05
C THR A 214 -20.51 -16.15 0.11
N ALA A 215 -20.01 -16.03 1.34
CA ALA A 215 -20.75 -16.43 2.54
C ALA A 215 -22.04 -15.60 2.74
N LEU A 216 -21.99 -14.29 2.46
CA LEU A 216 -23.15 -13.41 2.51
C LEU A 216 -24.23 -13.80 1.49
N VAL A 217 -23.83 -14.12 0.26
CA VAL A 217 -24.77 -14.54 -0.80
C VAL A 217 -25.38 -15.90 -0.47
N ARG A 218 -24.56 -16.85 0.00
CA ARG A 218 -25.05 -18.18 0.41
C ARG A 218 -26.11 -18.11 1.51
N SER A 219 -26.00 -17.18 2.46
CA SER A 219 -26.99 -17.05 3.54
C SER A 219 -28.34 -16.48 3.07
N ARG A 220 -28.41 -15.92 1.86
CA ARG A 220 -29.61 -15.33 1.26
C ARG A 220 -30.28 -16.23 0.21
N LEU A 221 -29.59 -17.28 -0.25
CA LEU A 221 -30.09 -18.19 -1.28
C LEU A 221 -30.86 -19.37 -0.68
N ASP A 222 -31.86 -19.86 -1.41
CA ASP A 222 -32.51 -21.13 -1.11
C ASP A 222 -31.68 -22.33 -1.63
N THR A 223 -32.16 -23.56 -1.42
CA THR A 223 -31.44 -24.78 -1.84
C THR A 223 -31.15 -24.81 -3.35
N LYS A 224 -32.06 -24.28 -4.17
CA LYS A 224 -31.89 -24.26 -5.63
C LYS A 224 -30.84 -23.23 -6.04
N GLY A 225 -30.91 -22.03 -5.46
CA GLY A 225 -29.94 -20.96 -5.67
C GLY A 225 -28.54 -21.34 -5.20
N LEU A 226 -28.42 -22.04 -4.06
CA LEU A 226 -27.16 -22.59 -3.57
C LEU A 226 -26.53 -23.58 -4.56
N ALA A 227 -27.32 -24.53 -5.07
CA ALA A 227 -26.84 -25.49 -6.08
C ALA A 227 -26.39 -24.80 -7.37
N ALA A 228 -27.12 -23.76 -7.81
CA ALA A 228 -26.75 -22.97 -8.98
C ALA A 228 -25.47 -22.15 -8.76
N LEU A 229 -25.31 -21.54 -7.59
CA LEU A 229 -24.10 -20.83 -7.19
C LEU A 229 -22.88 -21.76 -7.17
N ASP A 230 -23.00 -22.92 -6.52
CA ASP A 230 -21.90 -23.88 -6.39
C ASP A 230 -21.47 -24.44 -7.76
N LEU A 231 -22.43 -24.70 -8.64
CA LEU A 231 -22.13 -25.08 -10.03
C LEU A 231 -21.41 -23.96 -10.79
N ALA A 232 -21.87 -22.71 -10.67
CA ALA A 232 -21.26 -21.58 -11.34
C ALA A 232 -19.82 -21.32 -10.86
N LEU A 233 -19.59 -21.38 -9.55
CA LEU A 233 -18.26 -21.21 -8.96
C LEU A 233 -17.33 -22.40 -9.26
N GLY A 234 -17.86 -23.63 -9.30
CA GLY A 234 -17.08 -24.81 -9.67
C GLY A 234 -16.60 -24.78 -11.13
N LEU A 235 -17.38 -24.17 -12.03
CA LEU A 235 -16.96 -23.94 -13.43
C LEU A 235 -15.96 -22.78 -13.57
N ALA A 236 -15.74 -22.00 -12.52
CA ALA A 236 -14.97 -20.76 -12.50
C ALA A 236 -13.71 -20.88 -11.61
N GLU A 237 -13.17 -22.08 -11.41
CA GLU A 237 -12.03 -22.31 -10.50
C GLU A 237 -10.80 -21.47 -10.86
N ASP A 238 -10.56 -21.24 -12.16
CA ASP A 238 -9.46 -20.43 -12.67
C ASP A 238 -9.81 -18.94 -12.86
N ALA A 239 -11.06 -18.54 -12.58
CA ALA A 239 -11.54 -17.18 -12.80
C ALA A 239 -10.76 -16.11 -12.02
N PRO A 240 -10.33 -16.31 -10.75
CA PRO A 240 -9.55 -15.31 -10.03
C PRO A 240 -8.26 -14.93 -10.76
N ILE A 241 -7.52 -15.93 -11.27
CA ILE A 241 -6.26 -15.74 -11.99
C ILE A 241 -6.52 -15.05 -13.33
N ARG A 242 -7.57 -15.47 -14.05
CA ARG A 242 -7.93 -14.89 -15.35
C ARG A 242 -8.40 -13.45 -15.24
N ILE A 243 -9.17 -13.10 -14.21
CA ILE A 243 -9.62 -11.73 -13.94
C ILE A 243 -8.43 -10.84 -13.58
N ALA A 244 -7.53 -11.33 -12.71
CA ALA A 244 -6.30 -10.60 -12.40
C ALA A 244 -5.44 -10.36 -13.65
N SER A 245 -5.30 -11.38 -14.51
CA SER A 245 -4.54 -11.28 -15.76
C SER A 245 -5.17 -10.26 -16.72
N ALA A 246 -6.49 -10.33 -16.92
CA ALA A 246 -7.21 -9.37 -17.76
C ALA A 246 -7.07 -7.92 -17.27
N ARG A 247 -7.06 -7.70 -15.95
CA ARG A 247 -6.77 -6.38 -15.36
C ARG A 247 -5.36 -5.90 -15.68
N TYR A 248 -4.35 -6.74 -15.48
CA TYR A 248 -2.96 -6.37 -15.77
C TYR A 248 -2.74 -6.11 -17.26
N GLU A 249 -3.33 -6.90 -18.16
CA GLU A 249 -3.28 -6.68 -19.60
C GLU A 249 -3.94 -5.34 -20.00
N TRP A 250 -5.10 -5.04 -19.41
CA TRP A 250 -5.80 -3.77 -19.63
C TRP A 250 -4.98 -2.57 -19.14
N ILE A 251 -4.37 -2.67 -17.95
CA ILE A 251 -3.46 -1.63 -17.41
C ILE A 251 -2.24 -1.47 -18.30
N ALA A 252 -1.59 -2.56 -18.71
CA ALA A 252 -0.39 -2.52 -19.54
C ALA A 252 -0.66 -1.79 -20.88
N ARG A 253 -1.82 -2.04 -21.49
CA ARG A 253 -2.28 -1.30 -22.67
C ARG A 253 -2.43 0.20 -22.38
N ILE A 254 -3.15 0.58 -21.32
CA ILE A 254 -3.31 1.99 -20.92
C ILE A 254 -1.96 2.68 -20.74
N VAL A 255 -1.04 2.05 -20.02
CA VAL A 255 0.29 2.60 -19.78
C VAL A 255 1.05 2.76 -21.09
N SER A 256 0.99 1.79 -21.99
CA SER A 256 1.66 1.87 -23.30
C SER A 256 1.15 3.00 -24.20
N GLU A 257 -0.14 3.35 -24.06
CA GLU A 257 -0.78 4.41 -24.86
C GLU A 257 -0.62 5.80 -24.24
N SER A 258 -0.45 5.89 -22.91
CA SER A 258 -0.45 7.15 -22.17
C SER A 258 0.92 7.58 -21.62
N GLN A 259 1.88 6.67 -21.52
CA GLN A 259 3.19 6.96 -20.94
C GLN A 259 4.27 6.98 -22.02
N ARG A 260 4.97 8.11 -22.13
CA ARG A 260 6.19 8.25 -22.93
C ARG A 260 7.37 8.14 -21.98
N ALA A 261 7.92 6.93 -21.86
CA ALA A 261 9.21 6.73 -21.23
C ALA A 261 10.33 6.89 -22.26
N PRO A 262 11.39 7.67 -22.01
CA PRO A 262 12.60 7.62 -22.82
C PRO A 262 13.13 6.19 -22.77
N ARG A 263 13.57 5.67 -23.92
CA ARG A 263 14.35 4.42 -24.01
C ARG A 263 15.39 4.44 -22.88
N ARG A 264 15.26 3.50 -21.92
CA ARG A 264 16.20 3.19 -20.83
C ARG A 264 17.58 3.81 -21.07
N SER A 265 17.87 5.00 -20.53
CA SER A 265 19.19 5.61 -20.76
C SER A 265 19.73 6.49 -19.64
N ARG A 266 19.21 6.36 -18.41
CA ARG A 266 19.96 6.77 -17.22
C ARG A 266 19.74 5.74 -16.12
N VAL A 267 20.59 4.71 -16.11
CA VAL A 267 20.73 3.84 -14.94
C VAL A 267 21.10 4.77 -13.78
N SER A 268 20.20 4.94 -12.81
CA SER A 268 20.50 5.69 -11.59
C SER A 268 21.76 5.08 -10.94
N VAL A 269 22.53 5.87 -10.20
CA VAL A 269 23.71 5.37 -9.49
C VAL A 269 23.32 4.18 -8.60
N THR A 270 22.13 4.23 -7.99
CA THR A 270 21.49 3.13 -7.25
C THR A 270 21.33 1.87 -8.10
N ALA A 271 20.78 1.98 -9.32
CA ALA A 271 20.59 0.84 -10.20
C ALA A 271 21.92 0.24 -10.76
N ARG A 272 23.04 0.97 -10.69
CA ARG A 272 24.37 0.41 -10.96
C ARG A 272 24.90 -0.37 -9.77
N ILE A 273 24.74 0.17 -8.56
CA ILE A 273 25.15 -0.48 -7.31
C ILE A 273 24.34 -1.77 -7.14
N ASP A 274 23.02 -1.71 -7.32
CA ASP A 274 22.13 -2.88 -7.19
C ASP A 274 22.50 -3.97 -8.19
N ARG A 275 22.89 -3.62 -9.42
CA ARG A 275 23.31 -4.61 -10.41
C ARG A 275 24.58 -5.35 -10.00
N ILE A 276 25.51 -4.65 -9.36
CA ILE A 276 26.77 -5.24 -8.88
C ILE A 276 26.49 -6.08 -7.63
N ALA A 277 25.76 -5.53 -6.68
CA ALA A 277 25.40 -6.17 -5.41
C ALA A 277 24.45 -7.38 -5.59
N ALA A 278 23.60 -7.39 -6.61
CA ALA A 278 22.70 -8.50 -6.92
C ALA A 278 23.26 -9.48 -7.96
N SER A 279 24.53 -9.34 -8.35
CA SER A 279 25.14 -10.28 -9.29
C SER A 279 25.44 -11.61 -8.60
N LEU A 280 25.33 -12.71 -9.36
CA LEU A 280 25.47 -14.08 -8.84
C LEU A 280 26.82 -14.34 -8.15
N TYR A 281 27.90 -13.69 -8.60
CA TYR A 281 29.25 -13.90 -8.09
C TYR A 281 29.80 -12.72 -7.28
N VAL A 282 29.48 -11.47 -7.65
CA VAL A 282 29.99 -10.28 -6.93
C VAL A 282 29.10 -9.96 -5.73
N GLY A 283 27.82 -10.33 -5.77
CA GLY A 283 26.89 -10.11 -4.66
C GLY A 283 27.33 -10.76 -3.34
N PRO A 284 27.66 -12.07 -3.33
CA PRO A 284 28.19 -12.71 -2.13
C PRO A 284 29.48 -12.07 -1.59
N LEU A 285 30.37 -11.59 -2.48
CA LEU A 285 31.61 -10.91 -2.08
C LEU A 285 31.34 -9.53 -1.46
N VAL A 286 30.41 -8.77 -2.04
CA VAL A 286 29.98 -7.46 -1.51
C VAL A 286 29.31 -7.64 -0.15
N LEU A 287 28.45 -8.66 -0.01
CA LEU A 287 27.83 -8.98 1.27
C LEU A 287 28.88 -9.33 2.33
N LEU A 288 29.87 -10.16 1.98
CA LEU A 288 30.95 -10.55 2.90
C LEU A 288 31.81 -9.35 3.29
N ALA A 289 32.14 -8.46 2.34
CA ALA A 289 32.88 -7.24 2.62
C ALA A 289 32.09 -6.29 3.53
N LEU A 290 30.78 -6.14 3.30
CA LEU A 290 29.91 -5.28 4.10
C LEU A 290 29.74 -5.84 5.53
N MET A 291 29.46 -7.14 5.65
CA MET A 291 29.41 -7.81 6.96
C MET A 291 30.74 -7.75 7.69
N GLY A 292 31.85 -8.04 7.00
CA GLY A 292 33.20 -7.92 7.54
C GLY A 292 33.50 -6.50 8.02
N GLY A 293 33.05 -5.49 7.27
CA GLY A 293 33.15 -4.08 7.66
C GLY A 293 32.36 -3.78 8.95
N VAL A 294 31.12 -4.24 9.05
CA VAL A 294 30.32 -4.08 10.28
C VAL A 294 31.01 -4.74 11.47
N PHE A 295 31.48 -6.00 11.34
CA PHE A 295 32.22 -6.67 12.42
C PHE A 295 33.51 -5.92 12.79
N TRP A 296 34.27 -5.46 11.79
CA TRP A 296 35.50 -4.70 12.02
C TRP A 296 35.22 -3.41 12.80
N VAL A 297 34.16 -2.69 12.46
CA VAL A 297 33.73 -1.48 13.18
C VAL A 297 33.31 -1.83 14.61
N VAL A 298 32.45 -2.83 14.81
CA VAL A 298 31.97 -3.24 16.15
C VAL A 298 33.16 -3.63 17.05
N PHE A 299 34.07 -4.48 16.58
CA PHE A 299 35.23 -4.89 17.37
C PHE A 299 36.21 -3.73 17.62
N SER A 300 36.42 -2.86 16.64
CA SER A 300 37.32 -1.71 16.80
C SER A 300 36.79 -0.68 17.79
N LEU A 301 35.47 -0.43 17.82
CA LEU A 301 34.85 0.49 18.78
C LEU A 301 34.76 -0.12 20.19
N SER A 302 34.50 -1.42 20.30
CA SER A 302 34.36 -2.09 21.59
C SER A 302 35.70 -2.41 22.26
N ALA A 303 36.78 -2.65 21.49
CA ALA A 303 38.11 -2.95 22.02
C ALA A 303 38.59 -2.02 23.16
N PRO A 304 38.61 -0.69 23.02
CA PRO A 304 39.08 0.19 24.12
C PRO A 304 38.20 0.12 25.37
N LEU A 305 36.90 -0.17 25.23
CA LEU A 305 35.98 -0.34 26.35
C LEU A 305 36.19 -1.68 27.05
N VAL A 306 36.46 -2.74 26.29
CA VAL A 306 36.81 -4.07 26.81
C VAL A 306 38.13 -4.01 27.56
N ASP A 307 39.18 -3.45 26.95
CA ASP A 307 40.50 -3.33 27.57
C ASP A 307 40.46 -2.50 28.86
N GLY A 308 39.66 -1.42 28.88
CA GLY A 308 39.46 -0.60 30.07
C GLY A 308 38.74 -1.36 31.19
N LEU A 309 37.73 -2.16 30.85
CA LEU A 309 37.00 -2.98 31.81
C LEU A 309 37.88 -4.11 32.37
N ASP A 310 38.64 -4.79 31.53
CA ASP A 310 39.57 -5.85 31.93
C ASP A 310 40.65 -5.30 32.87
N SER A 311 41.17 -4.09 32.58
CA SER A 311 42.14 -3.41 33.45
C SER A 311 41.55 -3.09 34.83
N LEU A 312 40.29 -2.65 34.90
CA LEU A 312 39.59 -2.39 36.17
C LEU A 312 39.34 -3.67 36.95
N LEU A 313 38.92 -4.74 36.26
CA LEU A 313 38.71 -6.04 36.87
C LEU A 313 40.01 -6.63 37.42
N ALA A 314 41.13 -6.47 36.71
CA ALA A 314 42.45 -6.88 37.18
C ALA A 314 42.85 -6.14 38.46
N LEU A 315 42.70 -4.81 38.50
CA LEU A 315 42.96 -4.01 39.71
C LEU A 315 42.08 -4.43 40.90
N ALA A 316 40.80 -4.71 40.65
CA ALA A 316 39.88 -5.20 41.68
C ALA A 316 40.27 -6.61 42.18
N SER A 317 40.71 -7.47 41.26
CA SER A 317 41.16 -8.83 41.56
C SER A 317 42.44 -8.82 42.40
N ASP A 318 43.42 -7.97 42.05
CA ASP A 318 44.68 -7.82 42.79
C ASP A 318 44.43 -7.26 44.18
N ALA A 319 43.57 -6.25 44.30
CA ALA A 319 43.19 -5.67 45.59
C ALA A 319 42.46 -6.69 46.49
N LEU A 320 41.56 -7.49 45.92
CA LEU A 320 40.86 -8.55 46.65
C LEU A 320 41.82 -9.66 47.08
N THR A 321 42.77 -10.05 46.23
CA THR A 321 43.81 -11.03 46.56
C THR A 321 44.64 -10.54 47.74
N ALA A 322 45.18 -9.32 47.68
CA ALA A 322 45.99 -8.75 48.74
C ALA A 322 45.27 -8.66 50.10
N LEU A 323 43.94 -8.48 50.09
CA LEU A 323 43.13 -8.41 51.30
C LEU A 323 42.81 -9.79 51.90
N VAL A 324 42.53 -10.79 51.05
CA VAL A 324 41.99 -12.09 51.47
C VAL A 324 43.08 -13.17 51.61
N GLU A 325 44.13 -13.10 50.80
CA GLU A 325 45.22 -14.07 50.77
C GLU A 325 45.91 -14.28 52.13
N PRO A 326 46.15 -13.24 52.97
CA PRO A 326 46.73 -13.42 54.30
C PRO A 326 45.88 -14.26 55.26
N TRP A 327 44.57 -14.37 55.00
CA TRP A 327 43.60 -15.07 55.86
C TRP A 327 43.26 -16.46 55.33
N SER A 328 43.12 -16.59 54.01
CA SER A 328 42.84 -17.88 53.34
C SER A 328 43.22 -17.83 51.86
N PRO A 329 44.32 -18.49 51.45
CA PRO A 329 44.73 -18.58 50.05
C PRO A 329 43.69 -19.27 49.15
N LEU A 330 42.93 -20.21 49.71
CA LEU A 330 41.92 -20.98 48.99
C LEU A 330 40.65 -20.14 48.74
N ALA A 331 40.30 -19.24 49.66
CA ALA A 331 39.21 -18.29 49.46
C ALA A 331 39.59 -17.17 48.47
N ALA A 332 40.83 -16.67 48.55
CA ALA A 332 41.34 -15.66 47.62
C ALA A 332 41.29 -16.16 46.16
N SER A 333 41.80 -17.37 45.90
CA SER A 333 41.77 -17.99 44.57
C SER A 333 40.34 -18.30 44.08
N PHE A 334 39.45 -18.77 44.95
CA PHE A 334 38.04 -19.00 44.57
C PHE A 334 37.32 -17.71 44.16
N LEU A 335 37.52 -16.60 44.89
CA LEU A 335 36.84 -15.33 44.61
C LEU A 335 37.43 -14.62 43.39
N THR A 336 38.75 -14.66 43.20
CA THR A 336 39.42 -13.97 42.10
C THR A 336 39.40 -14.75 40.79
N ALA A 337 39.88 -16.00 40.79
CA ALA A 337 39.91 -16.82 39.58
C ALA A 337 38.55 -17.44 39.24
N GLY A 338 37.74 -17.77 40.26
CA GLY A 338 36.41 -18.36 40.07
C GLY A 338 35.35 -17.30 39.79
N VAL A 339 35.02 -16.49 40.80
CA VAL A 339 33.88 -15.55 40.71
C VAL A 339 34.19 -14.34 39.84
N LEU A 340 35.27 -13.60 40.12
CA LEU A 340 35.63 -12.41 39.35
C LEU A 340 36.11 -12.75 37.95
N GLY A 341 36.90 -13.81 37.78
CA GLY A 341 37.31 -14.30 36.46
C GLY A 341 36.10 -14.69 35.60
N GLY A 342 35.17 -15.48 36.14
CA GLY A 342 33.94 -15.86 35.45
C GLY A 342 33.05 -14.65 35.11
N ALA A 343 32.77 -13.78 36.09
CA ALA A 343 31.98 -12.58 35.87
C ALA A 343 32.64 -11.60 34.89
N GLY A 344 33.98 -11.49 34.93
CA GLY A 344 34.76 -10.64 34.03
C GLY A 344 34.69 -11.06 32.57
N THR A 345 34.72 -12.37 32.29
CA THR A 345 34.53 -12.88 30.91
C THR A 345 33.13 -12.58 30.36
N MET A 346 32.11 -12.50 31.22
CA MET A 346 30.75 -12.12 30.80
C MET A 346 30.63 -10.61 30.64
N LEU A 347 31.28 -9.83 31.52
CA LEU A 347 31.21 -8.37 31.51
C LEU A 347 31.99 -7.77 30.33
N SER A 348 33.11 -8.38 29.92
CA SER A 348 33.89 -8.00 28.73
C SER A 348 33.12 -8.20 27.42
N LEU A 349 32.05 -9.00 27.40
CA LEU A 349 31.16 -9.11 26.23
C LEU A 349 30.14 -7.96 26.14
N VAL A 350 29.87 -7.25 27.24
CA VAL A 350 28.84 -6.20 27.28
C VAL A 350 29.13 -5.05 26.31
N PRO A 351 30.37 -4.50 26.20
CA PRO A 351 30.67 -3.46 25.23
C PRO A 351 30.49 -3.92 23.78
N VAL A 352 30.80 -5.19 23.49
CA VAL A 352 30.63 -5.78 22.16
C VAL A 352 29.14 -5.87 21.80
N ILE A 353 28.32 -6.37 22.73
CA ILE A 353 26.86 -6.52 22.54
C ILE A 353 26.19 -5.15 22.44
N ALA A 354 26.63 -4.16 23.22
CA ALA A 354 26.05 -2.82 23.20
C ALA A 354 26.36 -2.04 21.90
N CYS A 355 27.44 -2.39 21.20
CA CYS A 355 27.81 -1.78 19.92
C CYS A 355 27.21 -2.49 18.70
N PHE A 356 26.64 -3.69 18.88
CA PHE A 356 26.02 -4.50 17.84
C PHE A 356 24.54 -4.13 17.67
#